data_AF-A0A699ZBB5-F1
#
_entry.id   AF-A0A699ZBB5-F1
#
_cell.length_a   1.000
_cell.length_b   1.000
_cell.length_c   1.000
_cell.angle_alpha   90.00
_cell.angle_beta   90.00
_cell.angle_gamma   90.00
#
_symmetry.space_group_name_H-M   'P 1'
#
loop_
_entity.id
_entity.type
_entity.pdbx_description
1 polymer ?
#
loop_
_entity_poly.entity_id
_entity_poly.type
_entity_poly.pdbx_seq_one_letter_code
_entity_poly.pdbx_strand_id
1 'polypeptide(L)' 'MTLLVAGQETSAILLAWAAALLAHNPDQQAAARGEVDSLLVGRAVTAADTRRLPLVEAVVLEALRLYSPAYLLC' A
#
# COMPACT_ATOMS: atom_id res chain seq x y z
N MET A 1 -8.19 -12.46 -20.05
CA MET A 1 -8.16 -13.19 -18.77
C MET A 1 -6.78 -13.22 -18.12
N THR A 2 -5.67 -13.16 -18.88
CA THR A 2 -4.31 -13.14 -18.32
C THR A 2 -4.01 -11.90 -17.48
N LEU A 3 -4.31 -10.69 -17.98
CA LEU A 3 -4.06 -9.42 -17.26
C LEU A 3 -4.92 -9.27 -16.00
N LEU A 4 -6.19 -9.69 -16.06
CA LEU A 4 -7.13 -9.57 -14.94
C LEU A 4 -6.71 -10.46 -13.76
N VAL A 5 -6.38 -11.72 -14.04
CA VAL A 5 -5.96 -12.68 -13.00
C VAL A 5 -4.59 -12.32 -12.44
N ALA A 6 -3.62 -11.99 -13.30
CA ALA A 6 -2.27 -11.63 -12.87
C ALA A 6 -2.26 -10.40 -11.95
N GLY A 7 -3.05 -9.36 -12.28
CA GLY A 7 -3.11 -8.14 -11.48
C GLY A 7 -3.85 -8.31 -10.15
N GLN A 8 -4.88 -9.17 -10.10
CA GLN A 8 -5.67 -9.38 -8.89
C GLN A 8 -4.86 -10.04 -7.78
N GLU A 9 -4.19 -11.15 -8.10
CA GLU A 9 -3.48 -11.95 -7.09
C GLU A 9 -2.25 -11.21 -6.56
N THR A 10 -1.48 -10.60 -7.46
CA THR A 10 -0.27 -9.83 -7.09
C THR A 10 -0.60 -8.61 -6.24
N SER A 11 -1.64 -7.85 -6.59
CA SER A 11 -2.05 -6.67 -5.82
C SER A 11 -2.64 -7.05 -4.46
N ALA A 12 -3.44 -8.12 -4.41
CA ALA A 12 -4.02 -8.60 -3.16
C ALA A 12 -2.94 -9.07 -2.18
N ILE A 13 -1.96 -9.85 -2.65
CA ILE A 13 -0.83 -10.31 -1.84
C ILE A 13 0.00 -9.13 -1.32
N LEU A 14 0.30 -8.16 -2.20
CA LEU A 14 1.04 -6.96 -1.79
C LEU A 14 0.30 -6.17 -0.71
N LEU A 15 -1.01 -5.95 -0.88
CA LEU A 15 -1.83 -5.23 0.10
C LEU A 15 -1.92 -5.99 1.43
N ALA A 16 -1.97 -7.33 1.40
CA ALA A 16 -1.94 -8.14 2.61
C ALA A 16 -0.63 -7.95 3.38
N TRP A 17 0.53 -7.96 2.70
CA TRP A 17 1.82 -7.71 3.33
C TRP A 17 1.95 -6.27 3.84
N ALA A 18 1.49 -5.28 3.09
CA ALA A 18 1.46 -3.89 3.54
C ALA A 18 0.61 -3.73 4.81
N ALA A 19 -0.57 -4.35 4.86
CA ALA A 19 -1.43 -4.36 6.04
C ALA A 19 -0.76 -5.07 7.23
N ALA A 20 -0.09 -6.20 6.99
CA ALA A 20 0.66 -6.92 8.02
C ALA A 20 1.81 -6.06 8.59
N LEU A 21 2.58 -5.37 7.74
CA LEU A 21 3.65 -4.48 8.18
C LEU A 21 3.14 -3.35 9.07
N LEU A 22 2.01 -2.74 8.70
CA LEU A 22 1.37 -1.70 9.51
C LEU A 22 0.86 -2.26 10.85
N ALA A 23 0.26 -3.45 10.85
CA ALA A 23 -0.24 -4.08 12.08
C ALA A 23 0.88 -4.37 13.09
N HIS A 24 2.10 -4.63 12.63
CA HIS A 24 3.27 -4.82 13.50
C HIS A 24 3.97 -3.51 13.89
N ASN A 25 3.61 -2.38 13.27
CA ASN A 25 4.23 -1.08 13.49
C ASN A 25 3.14 0.00 13.76
N PRO A 26 2.53 0.00 14.96
CA PRO A 26 1.37 0.85 15.26
C PRO A 26 1.67 2.35 15.13
N ASP A 27 2.90 2.79 15.43
CA ASP A 27 3.30 4.19 15.26
C ASP A 27 3.29 4.61 13.79
N GLN A 28 3.76 3.74 12.90
CA GLN A 28 3.74 3.98 11.46
C GLN A 28 2.32 3.91 10.89
N GLN A 29 1.48 3.01 11.43
CA GLN A 29 0.07 2.96 11.10
C GLN A 29 -0.66 4.25 11.48
N ALA A 30 -0.38 4.78 12.67
CA ALA A 30 -0.94 6.06 13.12
C ALA A 30 -0.46 7.22 12.25
N ALA A 31 0.83 7.27 11.91
CA ALA A 31 1.41 8.29 11.04
C ALA A 31 0.80 8.26 9.62
N ALA A 32 0.69 7.08 9.01
CA ALA A 32 0.10 6.93 7.68
C ALA A 32 -1.39 7.31 7.67
N ARG A 33 -2.14 6.96 8.72
CA ARG A 33 -3.54 7.38 8.86
C ARG A 33 -3.66 8.89 9.03
N GLY A 34 -2.82 9.50 9.86
CA GLY A 34 -2.75 10.96 10.01
C GLY A 34 -2.43 11.69 8.72
N GLU A 35 -1.51 11.16 7.90
CA GLU A 35 -1.19 11.69 6.57
C GLU A 35 -2.45 11.72 5.68
N VAL A 36 -3.16 10.60 5.58
CA VAL A 36 -4.40 10.50 4.79
C VAL A 36 -5.49 11.44 5.29
N ASP A 37 -5.72 11.47 6.60
CA ASP A 37 -6.77 12.30 7.21
C ASP A 37 -6.47 13.80 7.00
N SER A 38 -5.20 14.20 7.12
CA SER A 38 -4.77 15.58 6.89
C SER A 38 -4.93 16.03 5.43
N LEU A 39 -4.72 15.13 4.48
CA LEU A 39 -4.79 15.41 3.05
C LEU A 39 -6.23 15.45 2.52
N LEU A 40 -7.05 14.54 3.02
CA LEU A 40 -8.40 14.32 2.51
C LEU A 40 -9.45 15.14 3.26
N VAL A 41 -9.29 15.38 4.56
CA VAL A 41 -10.26 16.14 5.38
C VAL A 41 -11.70 15.66 5.13
N GLY A 42 -11.88 14.34 5.03
CA GLY A 42 -13.19 13.70 4.79
C GLY A 42 -13.66 13.62 3.33
N ARG A 43 -12.90 14.13 2.35
CA ARG A 43 -13.20 13.95 0.93
C ARG A 43 -12.76 12.57 0.43
N ALA A 44 -13.35 12.11 -0.67
CA ALA A 44 -12.91 10.89 -1.34
C ALA A 44 -11.50 11.05 -1.94
N VAL A 45 -10.71 9.97 -1.88
CA VAL A 45 -9.39 9.91 -2.51
C VAL A 45 -9.51 9.87 -4.03
N THR A 46 -8.62 10.59 -4.72
CA THR A 46 -8.50 10.58 -6.18
C THR A 46 -7.11 10.09 -6.61
N ALA A 47 -6.96 9.67 -7.86
CA ALA A 47 -5.65 9.23 -8.37
C ALA A 47 -4.56 10.33 -8.26
N ALA A 48 -4.95 11.60 -8.34
CA ALA A 48 -4.02 12.73 -8.20
C ALA A 48 -3.44 12.87 -6.78
N ASP A 49 -4.10 12.31 -5.78
CA ASP A 49 -3.69 12.40 -4.38
C ASP A 49 -2.56 11.44 -4.03
N THR A 50 -2.34 10.39 -4.83
CA THR A 50 -1.32 9.37 -4.58
C THR A 50 0.08 9.96 -4.39
N ARG A 51 0.45 10.97 -5.19
CA ARG A 51 1.74 11.68 -5.09
C ARG A 51 1.89 12.54 -3.83
N ARG A 52 0.81 12.74 -3.08
CA ARG A 52 0.75 13.56 -1.86
C ARG A 52 0.69 12.69 -0.60
N LEU A 53 0.88 11.38 -0.73
CA LEU A 53 0.87 10.41 0.36
C LEU A 53 2.23 9.67 0.44
N PRO A 54 3.35 10.37 0.68
CA PRO A 54 4.67 9.76 0.68
C PRO A 54 4.83 8.64 1.71
N LEU A 55 4.13 8.69 2.85
CA LEU A 55 4.20 7.65 3.88
C LEU A 55 3.45 6.40 3.45
N VAL A 56 2.26 6.55 2.86
CA VAL A 56 1.53 5.43 2.25
C VAL A 56 2.33 4.81 1.10
N GLU A 57 2.96 5.62 0.25
CA GLU A 57 3.83 5.14 -0.83
C GLU A 57 5.03 4.36 -0.26
N ALA A 58 5.67 4.87 0.78
CA ALA A 58 6.79 4.20 1.45
C ALA A 58 6.39 2.82 2.01
N VAL A 59 5.19 2.68 2.58
CA VAL A 59 4.68 1.38 3.07
C VAL A 59 4.54 0.37 1.93
N VAL A 60 4.02 0.79 0.78
CA VAL A 60 3.89 -0.08 -0.41
C VAL A 60 5.26 -0.49 -0.94
N LEU A 61 6.19 0.46 -1.03
CA LEU A 61 7.55 0.18 -1.47
C LEU A 61 8.29 -0.74 -0.50
N GLU A 62 8.09 -0.59 0.81
CA GLU A 62 8.70 -1.46 1.81
C GLU A 62 8.12 -2.88 1.77
N ALA A 63 6.81 -3.00 1.55
CA ALA A 63 6.16 -4.29 1.30
C ALA A 63 6.73 -4.97 0.05
N LEU A 64 6.96 -4.22 -1.04
CA LEU A 64 7.63 -4.73 -2.23
C LEU A 64 9.09 -5.12 -1.95
N ARG A 65 9.82 -4.33 -1.15
CA ARG A 65 11.22 -4.60 -0.82
C ARG A 65 11.37 -5.90 -0.02
N LEU A 66 10.48 -6.15 0.94
CA LEU A 66 10.52 -7.30 1.84
C LEU A 66 9.81 -8.54 1.27
N TYR A 67 8.70 -8.34 0.57
CA TYR A 67 7.77 -9.41 0.16
C TYR A 67 7.34 -9.27 -1.30
N SER A 68 8.28 -8.92 -2.20
CA SER A 68 7.98 -8.77 -3.62
C SER A 68 7.26 -10.01 -4.18
N PRO A 69 6.03 -9.87 -4.71
CA PRO A 69 5.33 -10.99 -5.36
C PRO A 69 6.11 -11.52 -6.57
N ALA A 70 7.04 -10.73 -7.13
CA ALA A 70 7.87 -11.14 -8.25
C ALA A 70 8.77 -12.35 -7.94
N TYR A 71 9.09 -12.60 -6.66
CA TYR A 71 9.84 -13.82 -6.29
C TYR A 71 9.07 -15.11 -6.59
N LEU A 72 7.74 -15.06 -6.74
CA LEU A 72 6.91 -16.21 -7.10
C LEU A 72 6.87 -16.47 -8.62
N LEU A 73 7.46 -15.59 -9.44
CA LEU A 73 7.48 -15.69 -10.91
C LEU A 73 8.80 -16.24 -11.47
N CYS A 74 9.73 -16.69 -10.61
CA CYS A 74 11.00 -17.30 -10.98
C CYS A 74 10.97 -18.83 -10.85
#